data_AF-A0A842VKU1-F1
#
_entry.id   AF-A0A842VKU1-F1
#
_cell.length_a   1.000
_cell.length_b   1.000
_cell.length_c   1.000
_cell.angle_alpha   90.00
_cell.angle_beta   90.00
_cell.angle_gamma   90.00
#
_symmetry.space_group_name_H-M   'P 1'
#
loop_
_entity.id
_entity.type
_entity.pdbx_description
1 polymer ?
#
loop_
_entity_poly.entity_id
_entity_poly.type
_entity_poly.pdbx_seq_one_letter_code
_entity_poly.pdbx_strand_id
1 'polypeptide(L)'
;MKFPLGNMMKFDTLVHPYITLVNNECHHEPRYPKYPLLGLLLNRNGDADDGDIEIISDIQSRFALNLKSELKFTMTMDQPVREVCDAINAV
;
A
#
# COMPACT_ATOMS: atom_id res chain seq x y z
N MET A 1 -39.15 5.04 -4.71
CA MET A 1 -38.37 4.80 -3.49
C MET A 1 -37.24 5.82 -3.47
N LYS A 2 -37.28 6.81 -2.57
CA LYS A 2 -36.26 7.86 -2.45
C LYS A 2 -35.16 7.33 -1.52
N PHE A 3 -33.92 7.25 -2.01
CA PHE A 3 -32.75 6.93 -1.18
C PHE A 3 -32.05 8.24 -0.78
N PRO A 4 -31.64 8.40 0.49
CA PRO A 4 -30.99 9.62 0.95
C PRO A 4 -29.59 9.72 0.33
N LEU A 5 -29.27 10.90 -0.20
CA LEU A 5 -27.98 11.27 -0.74
C LEU A 5 -26.96 11.39 0.40
N GLY A 6 -26.06 10.42 0.50
CA GLY A 6 -24.84 10.49 1.28
C GLY A 6 -23.73 9.75 0.54
N ASN A 7 -22.96 10.49 -0.27
CA ASN A 7 -21.63 10.16 -0.79
C ASN A 7 -21.37 8.77 -1.39
N MET A 8 -22.33 8.18 -2.10
CA MET A 8 -22.07 6.95 -2.88
C MET A 8 -22.09 7.28 -4.37
N MET A 9 -20.91 7.36 -5.00
CA MET A 9 -20.82 7.37 -6.46
C MET A 9 -21.29 6.00 -6.97
N LYS A 10 -22.44 5.98 -7.64
CA LYS A 10 -23.08 4.75 -8.12
C LYS A 10 -22.56 4.45 -9.53
N PHE A 11 -21.61 3.53 -9.64
CA PHE A 11 -21.20 2.97 -10.93
C PHE A 11 -22.17 1.85 -11.32
N ASP A 12 -23.04 2.11 -12.31
CA ASP A 12 -23.91 1.08 -12.89
C ASP A 12 -23.09 0.16 -13.82
N THR A 13 -22.45 -0.85 -13.23
CA THR A 13 -22.11 -2.10 -13.89
C THR A 13 -22.81 -3.22 -13.14
N LEU A 14 -23.48 -4.11 -13.86
CA LEU A 14 -24.37 -5.19 -13.39
C LEU A 14 -23.75 -6.21 -12.41
N VAL A 15 -22.50 -5.99 -11.97
CA VAL A 15 -21.84 -6.65 -10.84
C VAL A 15 -21.04 -5.54 -10.15
N HIS A 16 -21.59 -4.95 -9.08
CA HIS A 16 -20.95 -3.83 -8.37
C HIS A 16 -19.67 -4.34 -7.69
N PRO A 17 -18.46 -3.90 -8.06
CA PRO A 17 -17.34 -4.02 -7.14
C PRO A 17 -17.71 -3.13 -5.96
N TYR A 18 -17.80 -3.69 -4.76
CA TYR A 18 -17.95 -2.89 -3.56
C TYR A 18 -16.75 -1.93 -3.51
N ILE A 19 -16.97 -0.62 -3.64
CA ILE A 19 -15.91 0.39 -3.71
C ILE A 19 -15.95 1.26 -2.44
N THR A 20 -14.77 1.48 -1.88
CA THR A 20 -14.46 2.40 -0.79
C THR A 20 -13.68 3.60 -1.32
N LEU A 21 -13.84 4.74 -0.66
CA LEU A 21 -12.95 5.88 -0.86
C LEU A 21 -11.86 5.85 0.21
N VAL A 22 -10.61 5.80 -0.21
CA VAL A 22 -9.44 5.94 0.66
C VAL A 22 -8.54 6.99 0.05
N ASN A 23 -8.16 8.02 0.81
CA ASN A 23 -7.34 9.14 0.31
C ASN A 23 -7.86 9.79 -0.98
N ASN A 24 -9.19 9.92 -1.13
CA ASN A 24 -9.86 10.39 -2.35
C ASN A 24 -9.64 9.51 -3.60
N GLU A 25 -9.16 8.29 -3.43
CA GLU A 25 -9.02 7.27 -4.48
C GLU A 25 -10.08 6.17 -4.31
N CYS A 26 -10.55 5.60 -5.43
CA CYS A 26 -11.48 4.48 -5.43
C CYS A 26 -10.71 3.16 -5.23
N HIS A 27 -11.07 2.40 -4.20
CA HIS A 27 -10.51 1.06 -3.97
C HIS A 27 -11.62 0.04 -3.76
N HIS A 28 -11.37 -1.22 -4.09
CA HIS A 28 -12.28 -2.32 -3.73
C HIS A 28 -12.50 -2.39 -2.21
N GLU A 29 -13.63 -2.90 -1.72
CA GLU A 29 -13.79 -3.25 -0.31
C GLU A 29 -12.79 -4.37 0.06
N PRO A 30 -12.31 -4.41 1.31
CA PRO A 30 -11.58 -5.56 1.83
C PRO A 30 -12.41 -6.85 1.71
N ARG A 31 -11.79 -7.90 1.19
CA ARG A 31 -12.35 -9.26 1.10
C ARG A 31 -12.06 -10.09 2.35
N TYR A 32 -10.96 -9.82 3.04
CA TYR A 32 -10.49 -10.59 4.18
C TYR A 32 -10.35 -9.70 5.42
N PRO A 33 -10.48 -10.27 6.64
CA PRO A 33 -10.29 -9.50 7.87
C PRO A 33 -8.83 -9.11 8.12
N LYS A 34 -7.87 -9.80 7.48
CA LYS A 34 -6.43 -9.55 7.63
C LYS A 34 -5.73 -9.69 6.29
N TYR A 35 -4.74 -8.84 6.09
CA TYR A 35 -3.85 -8.83 4.93
C TYR A 35 -2.40 -8.89 5.41
N PRO A 36 -1.48 -9.50 4.64
CA PRO A 36 -0.07 -9.50 4.98
C PRO A 36 0.47 -8.08 4.93
N LEU A 37 1.34 -7.71 5.87
CA LEU A 37 2.11 -6.46 5.81
C LEU A 37 3.22 -6.60 4.77
N LEU A 38 3.64 -5.48 4.17
CA LEU A 38 4.73 -5.46 3.20
C LEU A 38 5.98 -4.82 3.80
N GLY A 39 7.13 -5.39 3.47
CA GLY A 39 8.44 -4.79 3.68
C GLY A 39 9.22 -4.82 2.38
N LEU A 40 10.00 -3.77 2.12
CA LEU A 40 10.74 -3.61 0.87
C LEU A 40 12.24 -3.57 1.16
N LEU A 41 13.01 -4.40 0.46
CA LEU A 41 14.47 -4.39 0.50
C LEU A 41 15.00 -4.08 -0.90
N LEU A 42 15.73 -2.98 -1.04
CA LEU A 42 16.22 -2.46 -2.30
C LEU A 42 17.74 -2.59 -2.40
N ASN A 43 18.25 -2.90 -3.59
CA ASN A 43 19.68 -2.78 -3.86
C ASN A 43 19.96 -1.42 -4.48
N ARG A 44 20.85 -0.62 -3.86
CA ARG A 44 21.34 0.64 -4.43
C ARG A 44 22.29 0.29 -5.58
N ASN A 45 21.81 0.39 -6.82
CA ASN A 45 22.62 0.13 -8.01
C ASN A 45 22.94 1.45 -8.72
N GLY A 46 24.17 1.59 -9.20
CA GLY A 46 24.57 2.73 -10.03
C GLY A 46 24.62 4.04 -9.24
N ASP A 47 23.96 5.07 -9.76
CA ASP A 47 23.84 6.42 -9.22
C ASP A 47 22.61 6.62 -8.32
N ALA A 48 21.90 5.54 -7.97
CA ALA A 48 20.72 5.61 -7.13
C ALA A 48 21.00 6.28 -5.78
N ASP A 49 20.28 7.35 -5.50
CA ASP A 49 20.42 8.14 -4.27
C ASP A 49 19.25 7.93 -3.30
N ASP A 50 19.27 8.62 -2.16
CA ASP A 50 18.22 8.51 -1.16
C ASP A 50 16.85 8.99 -1.70
N GLY A 51 16.84 9.95 -2.63
CA GLY A 51 15.62 10.43 -3.28
C GLY A 51 14.98 9.36 -4.17
N ASP A 52 15.78 8.54 -4.86
CA ASP A 52 15.27 7.39 -5.60
C ASP A 52 14.59 6.37 -4.67
N ILE A 53 15.20 6.11 -3.52
CA ILE A 53 14.64 5.20 -2.50
C ILE A 53 13.32 5.75 -1.94
N GLU A 54 13.23 7.05 -1.67
CA GLU A 54 12.01 7.72 -1.23
C GLU A 54 10.88 7.59 -2.28
N ILE A 55 11.18 7.89 -3.54
CA ILE A 55 10.21 7.77 -4.64
C ILE A 55 9.69 6.33 -4.77
N ILE A 56 10.59 5.34 -4.71
CA ILE A 56 10.20 3.93 -4.77
C ILE A 56 9.34 3.56 -3.55
N SER A 57 9.72 4.01 -2.35
CA SER A 57 8.96 3.77 -1.12
C SER A 57 7.55 4.34 -1.20
N ASP A 58 7.37 5.54 -1.75
CA ASP A 58 6.06 6.17 -1.95
C ASP A 58 5.20 5.40 -2.94
N ILE A 59 5.78 4.99 -4.07
CA ILE A 59 5.09 4.16 -5.08
C ILE A 59 4.65 2.83 -4.45
N GLN A 60 5.53 2.17 -3.71
CA GLN A 60 5.24 0.90 -3.05
C GLN A 60 4.22 1.03 -1.92
N SER A 61 4.20 2.16 -1.22
CA SER A 61 3.16 2.47 -0.23
C SER A 61 1.77 2.57 -0.87
N ARG A 62 1.67 3.20 -2.05
CA ARG A 62 0.42 3.25 -2.83
C ARG A 62 0.03 1.88 -3.37
N PHE A 63 1.00 1.05 -3.75
CA PHE A 63 0.75 -0.34 -4.13
C PHE A 63 0.20 -1.16 -2.95
N ALA A 64 0.79 -1.02 -1.76
CA ALA A 64 0.33 -1.69 -0.54
C ALA A 64 -1.14 -1.34 -0.23
N LEU A 65 -1.52 -0.06 -0.39
CA LEU A 65 -2.89 0.40 -0.20
C LEU A 65 -3.90 -0.34 -1.10
N ASN A 66 -3.52 -0.57 -2.36
CA ASN A 66 -4.35 -1.32 -3.31
C ASN A 66 -4.52 -2.80 -2.93
N LEU A 67 -3.55 -3.36 -2.24
CA LEU A 67 -3.61 -4.72 -1.67
C LEU A 67 -4.30 -4.77 -0.31
N LYS A 68 -4.84 -3.66 0.19
CA LYS A 68 -5.40 -3.53 1.56
C LYS A 68 -4.37 -3.85 2.64
N SER A 69 -3.14 -3.47 2.35
CA SER A 69 -1.96 -3.65 3.19
C SER A 69 -1.30 -2.30 3.46
N GLU A 70 -0.19 -2.34 4.18
CA GLU A 70 0.66 -1.22 4.54
C GLU A 70 2.12 -1.61 4.30
N LEU A 71 2.89 -0.69 3.71
CA LEU A 71 4.35 -0.82 3.63
C LEU A 71 4.93 -0.37 4.97
N LYS A 72 5.56 -1.29 5.72
CA LYS A 72 6.06 -1.02 7.07
C LYS A 72 7.46 -0.48 7.11
N PHE A 73 8.31 -0.89 6.17
CA PHE A 73 9.66 -0.39 6.05
C PHE A 73 10.15 -0.52 4.61
N THR A 74 11.02 0.41 4.25
CA THR A 74 11.89 0.33 3.08
C THR A 74 13.32 0.40 3.58
N MET A 75 14.11 -0.61 3.26
CA MET A 75 15.51 -0.73 3.66
C MET A 75 16.36 -1.06 2.44
N THR A 76 17.67 -0.88 2.55
CA THR A 76 18.61 -1.15 1.47
C THR A 76 19.58 -2.29 1.80
N MET A 77 20.03 -3.02 0.78
CA MET A 77 20.85 -4.23 0.93
C MET A 77 22.27 -3.98 1.49
N ASP A 78 22.71 -2.72 1.51
CA ASP A 78 23.94 -2.27 2.17
C ASP A 78 23.79 -2.11 3.69
N GLN A 79 22.56 -2.17 4.22
CA GLN A 79 22.33 -2.19 5.66
C GLN A 79 22.64 -3.59 6.25
N PRO A 80 23.08 -3.66 7.52
CA PRO A 80 23.29 -4.92 8.20
C PRO A 80 22.03 -5.79 8.22
N VAL A 81 22.17 -7.07 7.90
CA VAL A 81 21.06 -8.07 7.95
C VAL A 81 20.32 -8.03 9.27
N ARG A 82 21.02 -7.79 10.39
CA ARG A 82 20.43 -7.68 11.71
C ARG A 82 19.38 -6.56 11.79
N GLU A 83 19.66 -5.39 11.21
CA GLU A 83 18.71 -4.28 11.21
C GLU A 83 17.45 -4.63 10.42
N VAL A 84 17.59 -5.38 9.31
CA VAL A 84 16.45 -5.87 8.54
C VAL A 84 15.63 -6.88 9.36
N CYS A 85 16.27 -7.81 10.07
CA CYS A 85 15.58 -8.72 10.98
C CYS A 85 14.87 -7.97 12.11
N ASP A 86 15.50 -6.94 12.68
CA ASP A 86 14.93 -6.13 13.75
C ASP A 86 13.69 -5.36 13.24
N ALA A 87 13.75 -4.82 12.01
CA ALA A 87 12.60 -4.18 11.36
C ALA A 87 11.43 -5.16 11.11
N ILE A 88 11.72 -6.39 10.70
CA ILE A 88 10.69 -7.45 10.54
C ILE A 88 10.05 -7.82 11.89
N ASN A 89 10.81 -7.85 12.98
CA ASN A 89 10.28 -8.20 14.30
C ASN A 89 9.52 -7.05 14.98
N ALA A 90 9.64 -5.82 14.48
CA ALA A 90 9.03 -4.63 15.07
C ALA A 90 7.60 -4.33 14.55
N VAL A 91 7.08 -5.11 13.60
CA VAL A 91 5.80 -4.85 12.91
C VAL A 91 4.64 -5.73 13.36
#